data_AF-A0A4U9YN96-F1
#
_entry.id   AF-A0A4U9YN96-F1
#
_cell.length_a   1.000
_cell.length_b   1.000
_cell.length_c   1.000
_cell.angle_alpha   90.00
_cell.angle_beta   90.00
_cell.angle_gamma   90.00
#
_symmetry.space_group_name_H-M   'P 1'
#
loop_
_entity.id
_entity.type
_entity.pdbx_description
1 polymer ?
#
loop_
_entity_poly.entity_id
_entity_poly.type
_entity_poly.pdbx_seq_one_letter_code
_entity_poly.pdbx_strand_id
1 'polypeptide(L)'
;MERILLYTHFNKLHQVSGHVFYQLKQIKQLFSTVVFISNSPLEKDDKTKLQKELNIDIVIERDNTGFDFAAWRDGMQFIGFDKIQGYDSLTIMNDTCFGPLWDLQKIYEDMEANQIVDFWGMTNFRKTKYFKEHLQSYFVSFKQSMLKSEVFQKFWSQIKDFTDVQSVINQYETQFTAYFQKKGFNYQAFYDTCKEEVGELLHPDFSYYKPQTILEKKVPFLKVKAIDGNPFLASFLLEIIKRESSYPISLIKMHMFEYFSPDAPYLLQGKILAQHNEVTSAHKDIVLHIHVTNLSIFEQWMNKIVVQFPQFEYLMTTSDIKIFEYLNSYLKDSSIKNQIRLTQEQHPLLAMFAQAERLKTYKYIGHLSTHTLIPEVAGLDQWMRDDLFNMMIENMNYSINALEHCSNLGLIIPDLPSVVRNGLFYQKPLKEEMEKLWKLLSCRKSFKFTDAVTLTRVYGGWMWFKYEAVESLFKASFKTFSSYSLQEQSTILENLLVYVAWDKNYDFQIILLSQSFPSLLDLQRLDYQLMKQQEQLIHKKSFTKRLASFFGKEV
;
A
#
# COMPACT_ATOMS: atom_id res chain seq x y z
N MET A 1 22.68 33.40 1.13
CA MET A 1 21.58 33.72 2.06
C MET A 1 21.56 32.63 3.12
N GLU A 2 21.43 33.03 4.38
CA GLU A 2 21.36 32.14 5.53
C GLU A 2 19.90 31.73 5.74
N ARG A 3 19.52 30.54 5.25
CA ARG A 3 18.16 30.00 5.35
C ARG A 3 18.10 28.87 6.35
N ILE A 4 17.06 28.85 7.19
CA ILE A 4 16.78 27.73 8.11
C ILE A 4 15.55 26.93 7.66
N LEU A 5 15.63 25.61 7.72
CA LEU A 5 14.53 24.68 7.50
C LEU A 5 14.13 23.99 8.81
N LEU A 6 12.84 24.02 9.14
CA LEU A 6 12.20 23.17 10.14
C LEU A 6 11.38 22.09 9.41
N TYR A 7 11.94 20.89 9.34
CA TYR A 7 11.35 19.76 8.62
C TYR A 7 10.67 18.79 9.60
N THR A 8 9.36 18.63 9.47
CA THR A 8 8.58 17.71 10.31
C THR A 8 8.39 16.37 9.62
N HIS A 9 8.61 15.29 10.36
CA HIS A 9 8.44 13.91 9.94
C HIS A 9 7.50 13.17 10.90
N PHE A 10 6.68 12.27 10.35
CA PHE A 10 5.91 11.32 11.16
C PHE A 10 5.75 9.99 10.45
N ASN A 11 6.06 8.89 11.16
CA ASN A 11 5.79 7.56 10.64
C ASN A 11 5.30 6.59 11.72
N LYS A 12 4.18 5.90 11.43
CA LYS A 12 3.56 4.92 12.34
C LYS A 12 4.39 3.64 12.53
N LEU A 13 5.29 3.33 11.60
CA LEU A 13 6.21 2.19 11.68
C LEU A 13 7.59 2.57 12.25
N HIS A 14 7.75 3.81 12.73
CA HIS A 14 8.99 4.33 13.35
C HIS A 14 10.20 4.36 12.41
N GLN A 15 9.93 4.47 11.10
CA GLN A 15 10.94 4.44 10.04
C GLN A 15 10.82 5.69 9.16
N VAL A 16 11.96 6.19 8.68
CA VAL A 16 12.00 7.30 7.74
C VAL A 16 11.90 6.75 6.32
N SER A 17 10.87 7.15 5.59
CA SER A 17 10.68 6.71 4.21
C SER A 17 11.79 7.18 3.27
N GLY A 18 12.15 6.36 2.29
CA GLY A 18 13.19 6.69 1.31
C GLY A 18 12.96 8.03 0.57
N HIS A 19 11.71 8.42 0.34
CA HIS A 19 11.40 9.70 -0.30
C HIS A 19 11.77 10.91 0.58
N VAL A 20 11.75 10.78 1.91
CA VAL A 20 12.16 11.84 2.85
C VAL A 20 13.66 12.06 2.80
N PHE A 21 14.45 10.99 2.79
CA PHE A 21 15.90 11.08 2.60
C PHE A 21 16.26 11.71 1.26
N TYR A 22 15.57 11.32 0.18
CA TYR A 22 15.72 11.97 -1.12
C TYR A 22 15.40 13.46 -1.03
N GLN A 23 14.26 13.81 -0.44
CA GLN A 23 13.79 15.19 -0.32
C GLN A 23 14.81 16.06 0.39
N LEU A 24 15.24 15.65 1.59
CA LEU A 24 16.26 16.34 2.38
C LEU A 24 17.57 16.48 1.61
N LYS A 25 18.05 15.41 0.96
CA LYS A 25 19.28 15.43 0.16
C LYS A 25 19.24 16.48 -0.95
N GLN A 26 18.11 16.60 -1.65
CA GLN A 26 17.97 17.55 -2.76
C GLN A 26 17.86 19.00 -2.27
N ILE A 27 17.08 19.25 -1.21
CA ILE A 27 16.81 20.63 -0.77
C ILE A 27 17.85 21.17 0.19
N LYS A 28 18.67 20.33 0.83
CA LYS A 28 19.62 20.75 1.87
C LYS A 28 20.52 21.89 1.41
N GLN A 29 20.98 21.88 0.17
CA GLN A 29 21.87 22.92 -0.38
C GLN A 29 21.27 24.33 -0.36
N LEU A 30 19.95 24.46 -0.23
CA LEU A 30 19.26 25.74 -0.12
C LEU A 30 19.33 26.33 1.30
N PHE A 31 19.68 25.52 2.30
CA PHE A 31 19.60 25.86 3.71
C PHE A 31 20.97 25.76 4.38
N SER A 32 21.33 26.80 5.14
CA SER A 32 22.52 26.75 5.99
C SER A 32 22.27 26.00 7.29
N THR A 33 21.00 25.86 7.70
CA THR A 33 20.60 25.08 8.87
C THR A 33 19.36 24.24 8.56
N VAL A 34 19.42 22.94 8.87
CA VAL A 34 18.27 22.04 8.80
C VAL A 34 18.02 21.46 10.18
N VAL A 35 16.78 21.60 10.66
CA VAL A 35 16.28 21.02 11.90
C VAL A 35 15.26 19.96 11.53
N PHE A 36 15.59 18.70 11.79
CA PHE A 36 14.70 17.57 11.54
C PHE A 36 13.94 17.23 12.81
N ILE A 37 12.60 17.28 12.76
CA ILE A 37 11.71 17.10 13.90
C ILE A 37 10.83 15.89 13.62
N SER A 38 11.04 14.81 14.35
CA SER A 38 10.26 13.58 14.20
C SER A 38 9.21 13.48 15.30
N ASN A 39 7.95 13.41 14.89
CA ASN A 39 6.79 13.10 15.73
C ASN A 39 6.64 11.58 15.98
N SER A 40 7.66 10.79 15.66
CA SER A 40 7.73 9.35 15.95
C SER A 40 9.14 8.98 16.37
N PRO A 41 9.33 7.89 17.13
CA PRO A 41 10.65 7.31 17.36
C PRO A 41 11.38 7.07 16.03
N LEU A 42 12.69 7.21 16.05
CA LEU A 42 13.55 6.92 14.90
C LEU A 42 14.44 5.72 15.18
N GLU A 43 14.56 4.83 14.20
CA GLU A 43 15.54 3.75 14.25
C GLU A 43 16.99 4.27 14.16
N LYS A 44 17.94 3.48 14.66
CA LYS A 44 19.37 3.85 14.73
C LYS A 44 19.96 4.13 13.34
N ASP A 45 19.57 3.35 12.34
CA ASP A 45 20.07 3.49 10.98
C ASP A 45 19.56 4.77 10.34
N ASP A 46 18.30 5.15 10.60
CA ASP A 46 17.73 6.42 10.11
C ASP A 46 18.40 7.63 10.75
N LYS A 47 18.65 7.60 12.07
CA LYS A 47 19.46 8.65 12.74
C LYS A 47 20.84 8.76 12.12
N THR A 48 21.48 7.61 11.84
CA THR A 48 22.81 7.57 11.23
C THR A 48 22.80 8.19 9.83
N LYS A 49 21.81 7.88 8.99
CA LYS A 49 21.64 8.48 7.67
C LYS A 49 21.44 10.00 7.76
N LEU A 50 20.56 10.47 8.65
CA LEU A 50 20.31 11.90 8.85
C LEU A 50 21.59 12.64 9.28
N GLN A 51 22.29 12.13 10.28
CA GLN A 51 23.44 12.82 10.89
C GLN A 51 24.74 12.67 10.08
N LYS A 52 25.03 11.48 9.55
CA LYS A 52 26.33 11.21 8.90
C LYS A 52 26.31 11.31 7.38
N GLU A 53 25.21 10.93 6.74
CA GLU A 53 25.12 10.97 5.27
C GLU A 53 24.56 12.32 4.80
N LEU A 54 23.59 12.87 5.53
CA LEU A 54 22.98 14.15 5.21
C LEU A 54 23.52 15.32 6.02
N ASN A 55 24.46 15.14 6.96
CA ASN A 55 24.98 16.15 7.90
C ASN A 55 23.87 17.07 8.45
N ILE A 56 22.83 16.45 9.02
CA ILE A 56 21.77 17.13 9.76
C ILE A 56 22.01 16.88 11.24
N ASP A 57 22.68 17.82 11.90
CA ASP A 57 23.10 17.65 13.30
C ASP A 57 21.96 17.85 14.30
N ILE A 58 20.92 18.62 13.92
CA ILE A 58 19.79 18.94 14.79
C ILE A 58 18.62 18.00 14.46
N VAL A 59 18.56 16.89 15.21
CA VAL A 59 17.48 15.90 15.15
C VAL A 59 16.71 15.91 16.47
N ILE A 60 15.42 16.21 16.42
CA ILE A 60 14.52 16.29 17.58
C ILE A 60 13.50 15.17 17.47
N GLU A 61 13.42 14.29 18.46
CA GLU A 61 12.36 13.30 18.61
C GLU A 61 11.35 13.78 19.64
N ARG A 62 10.06 13.68 19.32
CA ARG A 62 8.96 14.07 20.19
C ARG A 62 7.73 13.20 19.99
N ASP A 63 6.80 13.27 20.93
CA ASP A 63 5.49 12.66 20.79
C ASP A 63 4.67 13.36 19.70
N ASN A 64 3.79 12.61 19.00
CA ASN A 64 2.89 13.12 17.97
C ASN A 64 1.68 13.90 18.53
N THR A 65 1.92 14.80 19.49
CA THR A 65 0.91 15.68 20.08
C THR A 65 0.96 17.05 19.41
N GLY A 66 -0.18 17.64 19.08
CA GLY A 66 -0.25 18.92 18.36
C GLY A 66 0.24 18.88 16.89
N PHE A 67 0.69 17.72 16.42
CA PHE A 67 1.09 17.44 15.04
C PHE A 67 2.11 18.46 14.49
N ASP A 68 2.07 18.76 13.21
CA ASP A 68 3.10 19.54 12.53
C ASP A 68 3.28 20.95 13.08
N PHE A 69 2.18 21.62 13.44
CA PHE A 69 2.23 22.99 13.97
C PHE A 69 2.92 23.08 15.33
N ALA A 70 2.64 22.12 16.22
CA ALA A 70 3.37 22.04 17.49
C ALA A 70 4.83 21.63 17.27
N ALA A 71 5.11 20.74 16.30
CA ALA A 71 6.49 20.36 15.95
C ALA A 71 7.31 21.58 15.53
N TRP A 72 6.79 22.40 14.61
CA TRP A 72 7.45 23.64 14.21
C TRP A 72 7.60 24.63 15.35
N ARG A 73 6.59 24.81 16.22
CA ARG A 73 6.72 25.62 17.46
C ARG A 73 7.89 25.15 18.29
N ASP A 74 7.97 23.85 18.59
CA ASP A 74 8.98 23.30 19.49
C ASP A 74 10.38 23.38 18.87
N GLY A 75 10.49 23.16 17.55
CA GLY A 75 11.72 23.42 16.82
C GLY A 75 12.14 24.90 16.88
N MET A 76 11.20 25.83 16.76
CA MET A 76 11.49 27.26 16.92
C MET A 76 11.93 27.60 18.35
N GLN A 77 11.29 27.02 19.36
CA GLN A 77 11.67 27.21 20.77
C GLN A 77 13.05 26.63 21.07
N PHE A 78 13.38 25.46 20.52
CA PHE A 78 14.68 24.81 20.66
C PHE A 78 15.82 25.68 20.09
N ILE A 79 15.61 26.26 18.91
CA ILE A 79 16.60 27.16 18.29
C ILE A 79 16.66 28.50 19.02
N GLY A 80 15.51 29.00 19.46
CA GLY A 80 15.34 30.29 20.13
C GLY A 80 15.02 31.40 19.12
N PHE A 81 13.99 32.20 19.43
CA PHE A 81 13.53 33.28 18.54
C PHE A 81 14.61 34.33 18.26
N ASP A 82 15.48 34.64 19.24
CA ASP A 82 16.59 35.58 19.04
C ASP A 82 17.56 35.14 17.94
N LYS A 83 17.82 33.82 17.83
CA LYS A 83 18.62 33.27 16.73
C LYS A 83 17.85 33.24 15.42
N ILE A 84 16.56 32.87 15.46
CA ILE A 84 15.69 32.82 14.28
C ILE A 84 15.64 34.18 13.56
N GLN A 85 15.60 35.28 14.31
CA GLN A 85 15.60 36.64 13.76
C GLN A 85 16.84 36.99 12.92
N GLY A 86 17.94 36.26 13.10
CA GLY A 86 19.20 36.44 12.36
C GLY A 86 19.21 35.78 10.98
N TYR A 87 18.31 34.83 10.70
CA TYR A 87 18.24 34.18 9.39
C TYR A 87 17.56 35.09 8.35
N ASP A 88 17.91 34.91 7.08
CA ASP A 88 17.28 35.62 5.96
C ASP A 88 15.86 35.10 5.68
N SER A 89 15.65 33.80 5.91
CA SER A 89 14.33 33.17 5.86
C SER A 89 14.26 31.91 6.71
N LEU A 90 13.04 31.58 7.14
CA LEU A 90 12.71 30.33 7.80
C LEU A 90 11.65 29.60 6.96
N THR A 91 11.93 28.36 6.62
CA THR A 91 10.98 27.47 5.93
C THR A 91 10.47 26.41 6.88
N ILE A 92 9.14 26.25 6.94
CA ILE A 92 8.49 25.09 7.54
C ILE A 92 8.10 24.11 6.43
N MET A 93 8.32 22.83 6.65
CA MET A 93 8.00 21.77 5.70
C MET A 93 7.60 20.49 6.44
N ASN A 94 6.75 19.67 5.83
CA ASN A 94 6.47 18.31 6.31
C ASN A 94 6.67 17.26 5.21
N ASP A 95 6.66 16.00 5.60
CA ASP A 95 6.86 14.82 4.75
C ASP A 95 5.59 14.35 4.00
N THR A 96 4.52 15.14 3.96
CA THR A 96 3.26 14.72 3.33
C THR A 96 3.27 14.83 1.79
N CYS A 97 4.42 15.15 1.20
CA CYS A 97 4.62 15.31 -0.23
C CYS A 97 5.87 14.58 -0.73
N PHE A 98 5.74 13.93 -1.88
CA PHE A 98 6.89 13.51 -2.69
C PHE A 98 7.54 14.72 -3.35
N GLY A 99 8.86 14.69 -3.45
CA GLY A 99 9.65 15.69 -4.17
C GLY A 99 11.01 15.92 -3.50
N PRO A 100 11.75 16.95 -3.92
CA PRO A 100 11.38 17.83 -5.02
C PRO A 100 11.43 17.10 -6.37
N LEU A 101 10.41 17.33 -7.21
CA LEU A 101 10.35 16.85 -8.60
C LEU A 101 11.20 17.74 -9.53
N TRP A 102 11.30 19.03 -9.20
CA TRP A 102 12.06 20.04 -9.94
C TRP A 102 12.85 20.91 -8.97
N ASP A 103 13.89 21.59 -9.47
CA ASP A 103 14.76 22.44 -8.66
C ASP A 103 14.00 23.65 -8.06
N LEU A 104 14.24 23.94 -6.78
CA LEU A 104 13.62 25.04 -6.04
C LEU A 104 14.43 26.35 -6.07
N GLN A 105 15.69 26.33 -6.48
CA GLN A 105 16.63 27.45 -6.39
C GLN A 105 16.03 28.72 -7.02
N LYS A 106 15.52 28.60 -8.25
CA LYS A 106 14.91 29.74 -8.95
C LYS A 106 13.66 30.28 -8.25
N ILE A 107 12.85 29.38 -7.66
CA ILE A 107 11.64 29.78 -6.91
C ILE A 107 12.04 30.60 -5.68
N TYR A 108 13.08 30.18 -4.94
CA TYR A 108 13.61 30.95 -3.82
C TYR A 108 14.12 32.32 -4.28
N GLU A 109 14.96 32.37 -5.31
CA GLU A 109 15.53 33.62 -5.83
C GLU A 109 14.43 34.63 -6.24
N ASP A 110 13.40 34.16 -6.96
CA ASP A 110 12.30 35.01 -7.41
C ASP A 110 11.46 35.51 -6.23
N MET A 111 11.17 34.64 -5.26
CA MET A 111 10.40 35.01 -4.07
C MET A 111 11.19 35.96 -3.18
N GLU A 112 12.50 35.76 -3.03
CA GLU A 112 13.39 36.61 -2.23
C GLU A 112 13.54 38.01 -2.84
N ALA A 113 13.65 38.10 -4.18
CA ALA A 113 13.72 39.38 -4.89
C ALA A 113 12.45 40.22 -4.75
N ASN A 114 11.28 39.59 -4.60
CA ASN A 114 10.00 40.28 -4.49
C ASN A 114 9.81 40.99 -3.13
N GLN A 115 10.06 42.30 -3.08
CA GLN A 115 9.97 43.10 -1.85
C GLN A 115 8.56 43.26 -1.28
N ILE A 116 7.51 42.94 -2.04
CA ILE A 116 6.11 43.08 -1.58
C ILE A 116 5.71 41.90 -0.71
N VAL A 117 6.26 40.71 -0.98
CA VAL A 117 5.88 39.45 -0.34
C VAL A 117 6.71 39.20 0.91
N ASP A 118 6.04 38.93 2.02
CA ASP A 118 6.64 38.64 3.32
C ASP A 118 6.75 37.14 3.63
N PHE A 119 5.82 36.34 3.10
CA PHE A 119 5.85 34.88 3.19
C PHE A 119 5.21 34.23 1.98
N TRP A 120 5.61 33.00 1.67
CA TRP A 120 5.11 32.31 0.49
C TRP A 120 5.01 30.80 0.70
N GLY A 121 4.19 30.15 -0.12
CA GLY A 121 4.01 28.70 -0.11
C GLY A 121 3.90 28.16 -1.53
N MET A 122 3.81 26.84 -1.66
CA MET A 122 3.80 26.20 -2.98
C MET A 122 2.45 26.36 -3.71
N THR A 123 1.37 26.18 -2.98
CA THR A 123 -0.02 26.28 -3.46
C THR A 123 -0.92 26.89 -2.39
N ASN A 124 -2.08 27.37 -2.80
CA ASN A 124 -3.14 27.83 -1.91
C ASN A 124 -4.38 26.93 -1.98
N PHE A 125 -5.08 26.82 -0.86
CA PHE A 125 -6.46 26.36 -0.80
C PHE A 125 -7.39 27.54 -1.05
N ARG A 126 -8.32 27.42 -2.02
CA ARG A 126 -9.21 28.53 -2.38
C ARG A 126 -10.28 28.79 -1.33
N LYS A 127 -10.74 30.03 -1.23
CA LYS A 127 -11.87 30.39 -0.36
C LYS A 127 -13.12 29.56 -0.71
N THR A 128 -13.72 28.98 0.32
CA THR A 128 -15.03 28.29 0.26
C THR A 128 -16.01 28.97 1.22
N LYS A 129 -17.23 28.40 1.35
CA LYS A 129 -18.19 28.82 2.39
C LYS A 129 -17.64 28.64 3.81
N TYR A 130 -16.83 27.61 4.03
CA TYR A 130 -16.38 27.21 5.37
C TYR A 130 -14.94 27.63 5.68
N PHE A 131 -14.10 27.75 4.65
CA PHE A 131 -12.68 28.04 4.80
C PHE A 131 -12.29 29.30 4.04
N LYS A 132 -11.46 30.13 4.66
CA LYS A 132 -10.80 31.24 3.98
C LYS A 132 -9.72 30.71 3.05
N GLU A 133 -9.34 31.54 2.08
CA GLU A 133 -8.14 31.26 1.33
C GLU A 133 -6.93 31.21 2.26
N HIS A 134 -6.06 30.24 2.05
CA HIS A 134 -4.82 30.09 2.82
C HIS A 134 -3.78 29.31 2.02
N LEU A 135 -2.50 29.51 2.35
CA LEU A 135 -1.41 28.68 1.85
C LEU A 135 -1.48 27.29 2.47
N GLN A 136 -1.18 26.24 1.70
CA GLN A 136 -1.08 24.89 2.25
C GLN A 136 0.23 24.73 3.05
N SER A 137 0.15 24.15 4.24
CA SER A 137 1.25 24.15 5.21
C SER A 137 2.35 23.12 4.96
N TYR A 138 2.26 22.31 3.90
CA TYR A 138 3.32 21.32 3.60
C TYR A 138 4.64 21.97 3.21
N PHE A 139 4.60 23.23 2.78
CA PHE A 139 5.77 24.06 2.51
C PHE A 139 5.38 25.53 2.61
N VAL A 140 5.97 26.26 3.56
CA VAL A 140 5.82 27.71 3.69
C VAL A 140 7.15 28.32 4.12
N SER A 141 7.57 29.40 3.46
CA SER A 141 8.77 30.16 3.79
C SER A 141 8.42 31.58 4.21
N PHE A 142 8.98 32.01 5.34
CA PHE A 142 8.80 33.33 5.93
C PHE A 142 10.11 34.11 5.81
N LYS A 143 10.03 35.34 5.29
CA LYS A 143 11.20 36.21 5.16
C LYS A 143 11.57 36.84 6.49
N GLN A 144 12.81 37.33 6.56
CA GLN A 144 13.35 38.02 7.73
C GLN A 144 12.46 39.17 8.24
N SER A 145 11.74 39.88 7.37
CA SER A 145 10.79 40.93 7.77
C SER A 145 9.76 40.41 8.79
N MET A 146 9.28 39.18 8.60
CA MET A 146 8.37 38.52 9.54
C MET A 146 9.10 37.97 10.75
N LEU A 147 10.28 37.35 10.57
CA LEU A 147 11.01 36.72 11.67
C LEU A 147 11.34 37.71 12.79
N LYS A 148 11.66 38.96 12.44
CA LYS A 148 11.93 40.08 13.36
C LYS A 148 10.69 40.67 14.03
N SER A 149 9.49 40.26 13.63
CA SER A 149 8.25 40.82 14.15
C SER A 149 7.78 40.09 15.41
N GLU A 150 7.29 40.85 16.40
CA GLU A 150 6.60 40.29 17.56
C GLU A 150 5.34 39.50 17.16
N VAL A 151 4.72 39.85 16.02
CA VAL A 151 3.55 39.16 15.49
C VAL A 151 3.86 37.70 15.17
N PHE A 152 5.01 37.44 14.54
CA PHE A 152 5.47 36.09 14.21
C PHE A 152 5.77 35.30 15.48
N GLN A 153 6.58 35.87 16.38
CA GLN A 153 6.94 35.22 17.64
C GLN A 153 5.72 34.89 18.49
N LYS A 154 4.76 35.82 18.61
CA LYS A 154 3.53 35.62 19.37
C LYS A 154 2.64 34.54 18.77
N PHE A 155 2.52 34.47 17.44
CA PHE A 155 1.74 33.43 16.80
C PHE A 155 2.28 32.03 17.14
N TRP A 156 3.57 31.80 16.88
CA TRP A 156 4.18 30.49 17.08
C TRP A 156 4.25 30.08 18.55
N SER A 157 4.58 31.01 19.46
CA SER A 157 4.61 30.73 20.91
C SER A 157 3.25 30.40 21.52
N GLN A 158 2.15 30.75 20.85
CA GLN A 158 0.78 30.48 21.32
C GLN A 158 0.14 29.23 20.72
N ILE A 159 0.83 28.51 19.84
CA ILE A 159 0.35 27.22 19.34
C ILE A 159 0.18 26.26 20.53
N LYS A 160 -0.97 25.60 20.58
CA LYS A 160 -1.37 24.66 21.62
C LYS A 160 -1.30 23.24 21.06
N ASP A 161 -1.07 22.31 21.96
CA ASP A 161 -1.11 20.90 21.61
C ASP A 161 -2.55 20.43 21.55
N PHE A 162 -2.93 19.89 20.39
CA PHE A 162 -4.20 19.21 20.18
C PHE A 162 -3.96 17.73 19.91
N THR A 163 -4.89 16.88 20.33
CA THR A 163 -4.85 15.44 20.07
C THR A 163 -5.60 15.04 18.80
N ASP A 164 -6.34 15.96 18.20
CA ASP A 164 -7.13 15.76 16.99
C ASP A 164 -6.58 16.59 15.81
N VAL A 165 -6.33 15.92 14.68
CA VAL A 165 -5.79 16.54 13.46
C VAL A 165 -6.75 17.60 12.92
N GLN A 166 -8.06 17.35 12.95
CA GLN A 166 -9.03 18.29 12.39
C GLN A 166 -9.04 19.61 13.19
N SER A 167 -8.81 19.54 14.50
CA SER A 167 -8.66 20.70 15.37
C SER A 167 -7.44 21.55 14.98
N VAL A 168 -6.30 20.92 14.65
CA VAL A 168 -5.11 21.62 14.13
C VAL A 168 -5.40 22.29 12.78
N ILE A 169 -6.06 21.59 11.85
CA ILE A 169 -6.41 22.15 10.54
C ILE A 169 -7.32 23.38 10.71
N ASN A 170 -8.36 23.25 11.53
CA ASN A 170 -9.37 24.30 11.73
C ASN A 170 -8.82 25.54 12.46
N GLN A 171 -7.88 25.34 13.38
CA GLN A 171 -7.34 26.43 14.20
C GLN A 171 -6.08 27.06 13.63
N TYR A 172 -5.27 26.30 12.88
CA TYR A 172 -3.95 26.75 12.43
C TYR A 172 -3.84 26.79 10.91
N GLU A 173 -3.89 25.66 10.20
CA GLU A 173 -3.66 25.61 8.74
C GLU A 173 -4.60 26.55 7.99
N THR A 174 -5.88 26.52 8.33
CA THR A 174 -6.90 27.35 7.67
C THR A 174 -6.90 28.82 8.11
N GLN A 175 -6.14 29.17 9.15
CA GLN A 175 -6.20 30.50 9.78
C GLN A 175 -4.90 31.29 9.68
N PHE A 176 -3.72 30.66 9.63
CA PHE A 176 -2.44 31.37 9.81
C PHE A 176 -2.21 32.42 8.70
N THR A 177 -2.55 32.09 7.44
CA THR A 177 -2.44 33.05 6.32
C THR A 177 -3.33 34.27 6.58
N ALA A 178 -4.60 34.04 6.94
CA ALA A 178 -5.54 35.12 7.26
C ALA A 178 -5.14 35.93 8.51
N TYR A 179 -4.48 35.29 9.49
CA TYR A 179 -3.95 35.95 10.67
C TYR A 179 -2.84 36.94 10.30
N PHE A 180 -1.83 36.50 9.54
CA PHE A 180 -0.71 37.38 9.14
C PHE A 180 -1.15 38.48 8.17
N GLN A 181 -2.07 38.18 7.24
CA GLN A 181 -2.63 39.17 6.35
C GLN A 181 -3.36 40.30 7.10
N LYS A 182 -4.15 39.96 8.13
CA LYS A 182 -4.80 40.96 9.01
C LYS A 182 -3.81 41.81 9.80
N LYS A 183 -2.56 41.36 9.95
CA LYS A 183 -1.48 42.08 10.62
C LYS A 183 -0.61 42.89 9.66
N GLY A 184 -0.98 42.94 8.38
CA GLY A 184 -0.34 43.78 7.37
C GLY A 184 0.73 43.07 6.54
N PHE A 185 0.93 41.76 6.71
CA PHE A 185 1.88 40.99 5.90
C PHE A 185 1.26 40.49 4.60
N ASN A 186 2.04 40.47 3.52
CA ASN A 186 1.58 39.97 2.23
C ASN A 186 2.09 38.56 1.96
N TYR A 187 1.26 37.73 1.33
CA TYR A 187 1.63 36.37 0.95
C TYR A 187 1.53 36.13 -0.55
N GLN A 188 2.24 35.11 -1.02
CA GLN A 188 2.13 34.62 -2.39
C GLN A 188 2.19 33.09 -2.43
N ALA A 189 1.39 32.46 -3.29
CA ALA A 189 1.60 31.07 -3.68
C ALA A 189 2.49 31.01 -4.93
N PHE A 190 3.42 30.06 -5.01
CA PHE A 190 4.17 29.79 -6.24
C PHE A 190 3.20 29.47 -7.38
N TYR A 191 2.27 28.55 -7.14
CA TYR A 191 1.13 28.31 -8.00
C TYR A 191 -0.17 28.79 -7.34
N ASP A 192 -0.64 29.95 -7.77
CA ASP A 192 -1.90 30.54 -7.31
C ASP A 192 -3.10 29.90 -8.04
N THR A 193 -3.75 28.98 -7.33
CA THR A 193 -4.90 28.23 -7.82
C THR A 193 -6.18 29.07 -7.88
N CYS A 194 -6.23 30.27 -7.28
CA CYS A 194 -7.44 31.11 -7.27
C CYS A 194 -7.81 31.65 -8.66
N LYS A 195 -6.85 31.68 -9.59
CA LYS A 195 -7.04 32.16 -10.96
C LYS A 195 -7.50 31.08 -11.95
N GLU A 196 -7.54 29.83 -11.50
CA GLU A 196 -7.78 28.67 -12.37
C GLU A 196 -9.25 28.29 -12.41
N GLU A 197 -9.67 27.58 -13.46
CA GLU A 197 -11.01 27.03 -13.52
C GLU A 197 -11.15 25.83 -12.58
N VAL A 198 -12.13 25.89 -11.68
CA VAL A 198 -12.36 24.84 -10.67
C VAL A 198 -13.10 23.66 -11.30
N GLY A 199 -14.12 23.89 -12.12
CA GLY A 199 -14.99 22.81 -12.63
C GLY A 199 -15.82 22.16 -11.50
N GLU A 200 -16.17 20.88 -11.66
CA GLU A 200 -16.99 20.10 -10.70
C GLU A 200 -16.17 19.50 -9.54
N LEU A 201 -15.14 20.19 -9.05
CA LEU A 201 -14.35 19.67 -7.93
C LEU A 201 -15.18 19.63 -6.64
N LEU A 202 -15.09 18.50 -5.93
CA LEU A 202 -15.72 18.32 -4.61
C LEU A 202 -15.18 19.32 -3.59
N HIS A 203 -13.86 19.55 -3.62
CA HIS A 203 -13.19 20.61 -2.86
C HIS A 203 -12.17 21.32 -3.75
N PRO A 204 -11.96 22.63 -3.60
CA PRO A 204 -11.06 23.39 -4.44
C PRO A 204 -9.59 23.27 -4.00
N ASP A 205 -9.15 22.05 -3.65
CA ASP A 205 -7.76 21.71 -3.33
C ASP A 205 -7.12 21.04 -4.54
N PHE A 206 -6.37 21.81 -5.33
CA PHE A 206 -5.74 21.28 -6.55
C PHE A 206 -4.65 20.26 -6.24
N SER A 207 -4.00 20.36 -5.06
CA SER A 207 -2.93 19.43 -4.66
C SER A 207 -3.43 18.00 -4.45
N TYR A 208 -4.73 17.84 -4.18
CA TYR A 208 -5.38 16.53 -4.09
C TYR A 208 -6.23 16.20 -5.32
N TYR A 209 -7.07 17.15 -5.78
CA TYR A 209 -8.09 16.88 -6.79
C TYR A 209 -7.68 17.19 -8.23
N LYS A 210 -6.59 17.94 -8.45
CA LYS A 210 -6.02 18.22 -9.79
C LYS A 210 -4.50 18.00 -9.84
N PRO A 211 -3.99 16.82 -9.43
CA PRO A 211 -2.55 16.56 -9.38
C PRO A 211 -1.86 16.63 -10.75
N GLN A 212 -2.58 16.38 -11.85
CA GLN A 212 -2.08 16.59 -13.21
C GLN A 212 -1.69 18.06 -13.45
N THR A 213 -2.51 19.01 -12.99
CA THR A 213 -2.25 20.44 -13.13
C THR A 213 -1.07 20.87 -12.26
N ILE A 214 -0.91 20.27 -11.08
CA ILE A 214 0.26 20.47 -10.20
C ILE A 214 1.54 20.09 -10.94
N LEU A 215 1.55 18.96 -11.66
CA LEU A 215 2.69 18.52 -12.46
C LEU A 215 2.90 19.42 -13.70
N GLU A 216 1.84 19.77 -14.43
CA GLU A 216 1.90 20.65 -15.61
C GLU A 216 2.51 22.01 -15.29
N LYS A 217 2.18 22.57 -14.11
CA LYS A 217 2.69 23.85 -13.61
C LYS A 217 4.05 23.72 -12.92
N LYS A 218 4.64 22.52 -12.91
CA LYS A 218 5.93 22.19 -12.31
C LYS A 218 6.05 22.60 -10.84
N VAL A 219 4.97 22.44 -10.07
CA VAL A 219 5.04 22.60 -8.62
C VAL A 219 5.96 21.50 -8.07
N PRO A 220 7.07 21.82 -7.38
CA PRO A 220 8.10 20.84 -7.01
C PRO A 220 7.64 19.67 -6.14
N PHE A 221 6.44 19.70 -5.59
CA PHE A 221 5.95 18.72 -4.63
C PHE A 221 4.59 18.18 -5.04
N LEU A 222 4.45 16.86 -4.96
CA LEU A 222 3.19 16.15 -5.16
C LEU A 222 2.75 15.51 -3.85
N LYS A 223 1.54 15.81 -3.39
CA LYS A 223 0.97 15.24 -2.16
C LYS A 223 0.92 13.71 -2.25
N VAL A 224 1.29 13.01 -1.17
CA VAL A 224 1.16 11.55 -1.08
C VAL A 224 -0.30 11.13 -1.32
N LYS A 225 -1.24 11.89 -0.74
CA LYS A 225 -2.68 11.70 -0.91
C LYS A 225 -3.17 11.81 -2.35
N ALA A 226 -2.45 12.48 -3.26
CA ALA A 226 -2.82 12.52 -4.67
C ALA A 226 -2.63 11.15 -5.36
N ILE A 227 -1.70 10.34 -4.86
CA ILE A 227 -1.48 8.96 -5.34
C ILE A 227 -2.49 8.01 -4.70
N ASP A 228 -2.71 8.12 -3.39
CA ASP A 228 -3.64 7.27 -2.64
C ASP A 228 -5.12 7.52 -3.01
N GLY A 229 -5.51 8.79 -3.15
CA GLY A 229 -6.90 9.20 -3.34
C GLY A 229 -7.49 8.87 -4.71
N ASN A 230 -6.65 8.63 -5.72
CA ASN A 230 -7.09 8.20 -7.05
C ASN A 230 -6.12 7.16 -7.65
N PRO A 231 -6.23 5.89 -7.24
CA PRO A 231 -5.26 4.87 -7.60
C PRO A 231 -5.19 4.56 -9.11
N PHE A 232 -6.24 4.83 -9.88
CA PHE A 232 -6.20 4.63 -11.34
C PHE A 232 -5.50 5.80 -12.05
N LEU A 233 -5.68 7.04 -11.58
CA LEU A 233 -4.95 8.20 -12.08
C LEU A 233 -3.46 8.13 -11.70
N ALA A 234 -3.12 7.51 -10.57
CA ALA A 234 -1.75 7.38 -10.09
C ALA A 234 -0.79 6.81 -11.13
N SER A 235 -1.17 5.78 -11.90
CA SER A 235 -0.30 5.24 -12.96
C SER A 235 0.08 6.30 -14.00
N PHE A 236 -0.87 7.14 -14.39
CA PHE A 236 -0.63 8.23 -15.33
C PHE A 236 0.27 9.32 -14.73
N LEU A 237 0.05 9.68 -13.46
CA LEU A 237 0.91 10.64 -12.75
C LEU A 237 2.35 10.13 -12.66
N LEU A 238 2.56 8.84 -12.37
CA LEU A 238 3.89 8.23 -12.30
C LEU A 238 4.62 8.29 -13.66
N GLU A 239 3.90 8.06 -14.77
CA GLU A 239 4.50 8.18 -16.11
C GLU A 239 4.84 9.64 -16.47
N ILE A 240 4.00 10.62 -16.08
CA ILE A 240 4.34 12.04 -16.23
C ILE A 240 5.62 12.36 -15.44
N ILE A 241 5.69 11.98 -14.17
CA ILE A 241 6.86 12.22 -13.32
C ILE A 241 8.11 11.60 -13.94
N LYS A 242 8.03 10.36 -14.40
CA LYS A 242 9.14 9.64 -15.05
C LYS A 242 9.61 10.32 -16.32
N ARG A 243 8.70 10.91 -17.09
CA ARG A 243 8.99 11.61 -18.36
C ARG A 243 9.55 13.01 -18.14
N GLU A 244 9.02 13.74 -17.16
CA GLU A 244 9.20 15.19 -17.03
C GLU A 244 10.09 15.63 -15.86
N SER A 245 10.57 14.68 -15.05
CA SER A 245 11.46 14.93 -13.92
C SER A 245 12.54 13.86 -13.80
N SER A 246 13.56 14.13 -12.98
CA SER A 246 14.57 13.15 -12.58
C SER A 246 14.20 12.39 -11.29
N TYR A 247 12.99 12.60 -10.78
CA TYR A 247 12.55 12.00 -9.51
C TYR A 247 12.40 10.47 -9.65
N PRO A 248 13.01 9.67 -8.76
CA PRO A 248 12.93 8.21 -8.83
C PRO A 248 11.55 7.72 -8.40
N ILE A 249 10.70 7.36 -9.37
CA ILE A 249 9.34 6.85 -9.11
C ILE A 249 9.29 5.59 -8.24
N SER A 250 10.41 4.86 -8.11
CA SER A 250 10.53 3.73 -7.19
C SER A 250 10.36 4.15 -5.73
N LEU A 251 10.74 5.38 -5.35
CA LEU A 251 10.52 5.90 -3.99
C LEU A 251 9.03 6.14 -3.70
N ILE A 252 8.26 6.58 -4.70
CA ILE A 252 6.80 6.68 -4.58
C ILE A 252 6.22 5.28 -4.41
N LYS A 253 6.51 4.36 -5.34
CA LYS A 253 5.99 2.99 -5.29
C LYS A 253 6.32 2.29 -3.98
N MET A 254 7.55 2.43 -3.48
CA MET A 254 7.99 1.82 -2.22
C MET A 254 7.26 2.39 -1.02
N HIS A 255 7.12 3.71 -0.90
CA HIS A 255 6.34 4.32 0.18
C HIS A 255 4.87 3.91 0.10
N MET A 256 4.27 3.95 -1.09
CA MET A 256 2.88 3.55 -1.26
C MET A 256 2.65 2.08 -0.90
N PHE A 257 3.55 1.19 -1.36
CA PHE A 257 3.53 -0.22 -0.99
C PHE A 257 3.65 -0.34 0.52
N GLU A 258 4.64 0.28 1.15
CA GLU A 258 4.97 0.03 2.55
C GLU A 258 3.87 0.45 3.53
N TYR A 259 3.17 1.56 3.26
CA TYR A 259 2.26 2.20 4.22
C TYR A 259 0.76 2.17 3.87
N PHE A 260 0.39 1.93 2.60
CA PHE A 260 -1.00 2.04 2.16
C PHE A 260 -1.62 0.69 1.82
N SER A 261 -1.17 0.05 0.73
CA SER A 261 -1.69 -1.24 0.30
C SER A 261 -0.67 -1.99 -0.54
N PRO A 262 -0.60 -3.33 -0.45
CA PRO A 262 0.26 -4.11 -1.33
C PRO A 262 -0.26 -4.17 -2.77
N ASP A 263 -1.54 -3.94 -3.01
CA ASP A 263 -2.22 -4.29 -4.27
C ASP A 263 -2.98 -3.13 -4.92
N ALA A 264 -2.55 -1.88 -4.67
CA ALA A 264 -3.09 -0.74 -5.39
C ALA A 264 -2.91 -0.92 -6.92
N PRO A 265 -3.86 -0.48 -7.76
CA PRO A 265 -3.83 -0.67 -9.22
C PRO A 265 -2.49 -0.33 -9.90
N TYR A 266 -1.86 0.78 -9.53
CA TYR A 266 -0.57 1.22 -10.08
C TYR A 266 0.64 0.38 -9.61
N LEU A 267 0.49 -0.36 -8.51
CA LEU A 267 1.49 -1.33 -8.04
C LEU A 267 1.34 -2.66 -8.79
N LEU A 268 0.10 -3.14 -8.99
CA LEU A 268 -0.19 -4.42 -9.66
C LEU A 268 0.43 -4.52 -11.05
N GLN A 269 0.51 -3.41 -11.80
CA GLN A 269 1.15 -3.37 -13.13
C GLN A 269 2.60 -3.88 -13.13
N GLY A 270 3.32 -3.72 -12.02
CA GLY A 270 4.71 -4.16 -11.87
C GLY A 270 4.88 -5.56 -11.27
N LYS A 271 3.78 -6.30 -11.03
CA LYS A 271 3.80 -7.57 -10.30
C LYS A 271 3.70 -8.81 -11.16
N ILE A 272 3.65 -8.67 -12.49
CA ILE A 272 3.61 -9.83 -13.37
C ILE A 272 4.95 -10.56 -13.28
N LEU A 273 4.91 -11.87 -13.03
CA LEU A 273 6.10 -12.71 -13.03
C LEU A 273 6.68 -12.76 -14.45
N ALA A 274 7.93 -12.33 -14.58
CA ALA A 274 8.64 -12.42 -15.85
C ALA A 274 9.12 -13.86 -16.09
N GLN A 275 8.85 -14.38 -17.29
CA GLN A 275 9.34 -15.68 -17.73
C GLN A 275 10.77 -15.50 -18.28
N HIS A 276 11.77 -15.89 -17.50
CA HIS A 276 13.19 -15.81 -17.89
C HIS A 276 13.76 -17.21 -18.20
N ASN A 277 14.58 -17.34 -19.25
CA ASN A 277 15.16 -18.61 -19.71
C ASN A 277 16.30 -19.16 -18.81
N GLU A 278 16.42 -18.72 -17.56
CA GLU A 278 17.51 -19.15 -16.68
C GLU A 278 17.19 -20.45 -15.96
N VAL A 279 18.22 -21.28 -15.80
CA VAL A 279 18.15 -22.57 -15.11
C VAL A 279 18.33 -22.32 -13.61
N THR A 280 17.33 -22.70 -12.81
CA THR A 280 17.35 -22.61 -11.34
C THR A 280 18.55 -23.35 -10.76
N SER A 281 19.28 -22.73 -9.82
CA SER A 281 20.56 -23.25 -9.33
C SER A 281 20.46 -24.16 -8.09
N ALA A 282 19.38 -24.04 -7.31
CA ALA A 282 19.30 -24.62 -5.96
C ALA A 282 18.12 -25.58 -5.76
N HIS A 283 18.29 -26.85 -6.14
CA HIS A 283 17.23 -27.86 -6.04
C HIS A 283 17.03 -28.49 -4.64
N LYS A 284 17.99 -28.33 -3.71
CA LYS A 284 17.98 -29.04 -2.41
C LYS A 284 17.14 -28.41 -1.30
N ASP A 285 16.65 -27.18 -1.51
CA ASP A 285 15.94 -26.39 -0.50
C ASP A 285 14.45 -26.17 -0.83
N ILE A 286 13.90 -26.97 -1.75
CA ILE A 286 12.54 -26.82 -2.30
C ILE A 286 11.64 -27.98 -1.84
N VAL A 287 10.44 -27.65 -1.37
CA VAL A 287 9.39 -28.64 -1.06
C VAL A 287 8.06 -28.25 -1.71
N LEU A 288 7.35 -29.24 -2.23
CA LEU A 288 5.97 -29.09 -2.68
C LEU A 288 5.04 -29.79 -1.68
N HIS A 289 4.29 -28.99 -0.93
CA HIS A 289 3.23 -29.47 -0.05
C HIS A 289 1.94 -29.71 -0.84
N ILE A 290 1.40 -30.93 -0.73
CA ILE A 290 0.17 -31.36 -1.39
C ILE A 290 -0.81 -31.85 -0.33
N HIS A 291 -1.93 -31.15 -0.14
CA HIS A 291 -3.04 -31.68 0.66
C HIS A 291 -3.97 -32.55 -0.20
N VAL A 292 -4.02 -33.85 0.09
CA VAL A 292 -4.73 -34.85 -0.72
C VAL A 292 -6.08 -35.18 -0.09
N THR A 293 -7.16 -34.86 -0.81
CA THR A 293 -8.55 -35.21 -0.47
C THR A 293 -9.26 -35.96 -1.60
N ASN A 294 -8.74 -35.86 -2.83
CA ASN A 294 -9.20 -36.61 -3.99
C ASN A 294 -8.02 -37.37 -4.63
N LEU A 295 -8.10 -38.70 -4.66
CA LEU A 295 -7.06 -39.58 -5.19
C LEU A 295 -6.96 -39.55 -6.72
N SER A 296 -8.10 -39.51 -7.44
CA SER A 296 -8.11 -39.50 -8.90
C SER A 296 -7.43 -38.25 -9.46
N ILE A 297 -7.69 -37.09 -8.85
CA ILE A 297 -7.02 -35.82 -9.21
C ILE A 297 -5.52 -35.91 -8.87
N PHE A 298 -5.20 -36.45 -7.68
CA PHE A 298 -3.82 -36.60 -7.23
C PHE A 298 -2.98 -37.43 -8.21
N GLU A 299 -3.47 -38.61 -8.62
CA GLU A 299 -2.77 -39.50 -9.55
C GLU A 299 -2.49 -38.83 -10.90
N GLN A 300 -3.50 -38.12 -11.44
CA GLN A 300 -3.39 -37.42 -12.70
C GLN A 300 -2.27 -36.36 -12.67
N TRP A 301 -2.16 -35.62 -11.57
CA TRP A 301 -1.18 -34.55 -11.41
C TRP A 301 0.20 -35.06 -11.03
N MET A 302 0.27 -36.02 -10.12
CA MET A 302 1.55 -36.49 -9.58
C MET A 302 2.45 -37.05 -10.68
N ASN A 303 1.86 -37.78 -11.65
CA ASN A 303 2.60 -38.29 -12.80
C ASN A 303 3.22 -37.17 -13.65
N LYS A 304 2.51 -36.06 -13.85
CA LYS A 304 3.04 -34.90 -14.60
C LYS A 304 4.13 -34.18 -13.81
N ILE A 305 3.87 -33.92 -12.53
CA ILE A 305 4.75 -33.14 -11.66
C ILE A 305 6.10 -33.86 -11.46
N VAL A 306 6.07 -35.15 -11.13
CA VAL A 306 7.31 -35.91 -10.85
C VAL A 306 8.20 -36.05 -12.08
N VAL A 307 7.60 -36.25 -13.26
CA VAL A 307 8.36 -36.36 -14.51
C VAL A 307 9.10 -35.05 -14.80
N GLN A 308 8.46 -33.92 -14.54
CA GLN A 308 9.02 -32.60 -14.81
C GLN A 308 9.97 -32.12 -13.70
N PHE A 309 9.73 -32.52 -12.45
CA PHE A 309 10.45 -32.05 -11.27
C PHE A 309 10.89 -33.20 -10.34
N PRO A 310 11.67 -34.19 -10.83
CA PRO A 310 12.09 -35.33 -10.01
C PRO A 310 13.00 -34.95 -8.84
N GLN A 311 13.61 -33.76 -8.90
CA GLN A 311 14.56 -33.24 -7.92
C GLN A 311 13.92 -32.61 -6.68
N PHE A 312 12.60 -32.38 -6.67
CA PHE A 312 11.91 -31.75 -5.54
C PHE A 312 11.59 -32.74 -4.43
N GLU A 313 11.46 -32.24 -3.21
CA GLU A 313 10.86 -32.99 -2.12
C GLU A 313 9.34 -32.78 -2.10
N TYR A 314 8.60 -33.85 -1.84
CA TYR A 314 7.14 -33.82 -1.81
C TYR A 314 6.63 -34.11 -0.39
N LEU A 315 5.87 -33.18 0.18
CA LEU A 315 5.22 -33.36 1.48
C LEU A 315 3.72 -33.52 1.27
N MET A 316 3.19 -34.72 1.47
CA MET A 316 1.79 -35.02 1.30
C MET A 316 1.09 -35.08 2.65
N THR A 317 -0.03 -34.37 2.77
CA THR A 317 -0.87 -34.43 3.96
C THR A 317 -2.28 -34.86 3.58
N THR A 318 -2.95 -35.58 4.48
CA THR A 318 -4.37 -35.89 4.36
C THR A 318 -4.97 -36.06 5.74
N SER A 319 -6.26 -35.79 5.89
CA SER A 319 -7.01 -36.10 7.12
C SER A 319 -7.74 -37.45 7.05
N ASP A 320 -7.73 -38.11 5.88
CA ASP A 320 -8.38 -39.41 5.68
C ASP A 320 -7.37 -40.55 5.80
N ILE A 321 -7.63 -41.47 6.73
CA ILE A 321 -6.78 -42.64 6.98
C ILE A 321 -6.66 -43.55 5.75
N LYS A 322 -7.72 -43.70 4.95
CA LYS A 322 -7.71 -44.53 3.74
C LYS A 322 -6.84 -43.92 2.65
N ILE A 323 -6.92 -42.60 2.47
CA ILE A 323 -6.03 -41.86 1.56
C ILE A 323 -4.59 -41.99 2.04
N PHE A 324 -4.34 -41.88 3.35
CA PHE A 324 -3.02 -42.03 3.92
C PHE A 324 -2.42 -43.42 3.64
N GLU A 325 -3.18 -44.49 3.89
CA GLU A 325 -2.76 -45.87 3.59
C GLU A 325 -2.48 -46.05 2.09
N TYR A 326 -3.35 -45.52 1.22
CA TYR A 326 -3.17 -45.56 -0.22
C TYR A 326 -1.88 -44.87 -0.67
N LEU A 327 -1.63 -43.64 -0.21
CA LEU A 327 -0.44 -42.87 -0.57
C LEU A 327 0.85 -43.61 -0.15
N ASN A 328 0.86 -44.22 1.04
CA ASN A 328 2.01 -45.00 1.50
C ASN A 328 2.28 -46.22 0.62
N SER A 329 1.22 -46.85 0.09
CA SER A 329 1.36 -47.94 -0.87
C SER A 329 1.80 -47.44 -2.25
N TYR A 330 1.20 -46.35 -2.74
CA TYR A 330 1.45 -45.78 -4.07
C TYR A 330 2.89 -45.29 -4.24
N LEU A 331 3.49 -44.74 -3.17
CA LEU A 331 4.84 -44.15 -3.22
C LEU A 331 5.94 -45.04 -2.62
N LYS A 332 5.62 -46.25 -2.17
CA LYS A 332 6.56 -47.14 -1.47
C LYS A 332 7.83 -47.43 -2.28
N ASP A 333 7.67 -47.67 -3.58
CA ASP A 333 8.76 -48.01 -4.49
C ASP A 333 9.14 -46.84 -5.42
N SER A 334 8.69 -45.62 -5.09
CA SER A 334 9.00 -44.43 -5.88
C SER A 334 10.42 -43.94 -5.60
N SER A 335 11.12 -43.52 -6.65
CA SER A 335 12.45 -42.89 -6.54
C SER A 335 12.39 -41.44 -6.05
N ILE A 336 11.20 -40.88 -5.86
CA ILE A 336 11.03 -39.49 -5.42
C ILE A 336 11.24 -39.34 -3.92
N LYS A 337 11.84 -38.22 -3.52
CA LYS A 337 11.93 -37.85 -2.11
C LYS A 337 10.56 -37.39 -1.62
N ASN A 338 9.90 -38.21 -0.80
CA ASN A 338 8.56 -37.90 -0.30
C ASN A 338 8.40 -38.16 1.20
N GLN A 339 7.46 -37.44 1.79
CA GLN A 339 6.98 -37.66 3.16
C GLN A 339 5.45 -37.61 3.14
N ILE A 340 4.80 -38.56 3.81
CA ILE A 340 3.35 -38.64 3.91
C ILE A 340 2.94 -38.49 5.37
N ARG A 341 1.94 -37.65 5.66
CA ARG A 341 1.47 -37.37 7.02
C ARG A 341 -0.04 -37.39 7.10
N LEU A 342 -0.54 -38.05 8.14
CA LEU A 342 -1.91 -37.89 8.60
C LEU A 342 -2.01 -36.62 9.46
N THR A 343 -3.01 -35.78 9.18
CA THR A 343 -3.32 -34.56 9.94
C THR A 343 -4.75 -34.61 10.46
N GLN A 344 -5.08 -33.79 11.44
CA GLN A 344 -6.46 -33.59 11.91
C GLN A 344 -7.19 -32.50 11.11
N GLU A 345 -6.45 -31.70 10.34
CA GLU A 345 -6.98 -30.57 9.60
C GLU A 345 -7.57 -31.01 8.25
N GLN A 346 -8.84 -30.66 8.01
CA GLN A 346 -9.50 -30.90 6.73
C GLN A 346 -9.24 -29.80 5.70
N HIS A 347 -9.03 -28.56 6.16
CA HIS A 347 -8.80 -27.43 5.28
C HIS A 347 -7.35 -27.44 4.76
N PRO A 348 -7.10 -27.32 3.45
CA PRO A 348 -5.75 -27.44 2.87
C PRO A 348 -4.70 -26.51 3.48
N LEU A 349 -5.01 -25.21 3.63
CA LEU A 349 -4.06 -24.25 4.22
C LEU A 349 -3.82 -24.53 5.71
N LEU A 350 -4.83 -24.99 6.47
CA LEU A 350 -4.65 -25.33 7.88
C LEU A 350 -3.81 -26.59 8.02
N ALA A 351 -4.03 -27.59 7.15
CA ALA A 351 -3.18 -28.78 7.06
C ALA A 351 -1.72 -28.45 6.76
N MET A 352 -1.47 -27.45 5.89
CA MET A 352 -0.13 -26.92 5.65
C MET A 352 0.44 -26.23 6.90
N PHE A 353 -0.33 -25.34 7.54
CA PHE A 353 0.13 -24.63 8.73
C PHE A 353 0.49 -25.57 9.88
N ALA A 354 -0.22 -26.70 10.01
CA ALA A 354 0.10 -27.75 10.97
C ALA A 354 1.48 -28.42 10.75
N GLN A 355 2.12 -28.20 9.58
CA GLN A 355 3.47 -28.70 9.27
C GLN A 355 4.57 -27.66 9.51
N ALA A 356 4.32 -26.62 10.31
CA ALA A 356 5.24 -25.50 10.56
C ALA A 356 6.71 -25.92 10.79
N GLU A 357 6.96 -26.84 11.74
CA GLU A 357 8.32 -27.27 12.11
C GLU A 357 9.09 -27.90 10.95
N ARG A 358 8.38 -28.56 10.02
CA ARG A 358 8.99 -29.17 8.83
C ARG A 358 9.19 -28.15 7.73
N LEU A 359 8.15 -27.38 7.42
CA LEU A 359 8.20 -26.43 6.32
C LEU A 359 9.24 -25.33 6.57
N LYS A 360 9.52 -24.98 7.82
CA LYS A 360 10.59 -24.03 8.20
C LYS A 360 12.00 -24.48 7.76
N THR A 361 12.24 -25.76 7.49
CA THR A 361 13.57 -26.24 7.06
C THR A 361 13.84 -26.01 5.57
N TYR A 362 12.85 -25.55 4.80
CA TYR A 362 12.95 -25.31 3.37
C TYR A 362 12.95 -23.81 3.08
N LYS A 363 13.70 -23.39 2.04
CA LYS A 363 13.74 -21.98 1.62
C LYS A 363 12.55 -21.61 0.74
N TYR A 364 12.15 -22.53 -0.13
CA TYR A 364 11.07 -22.29 -1.09
C TYR A 364 10.02 -23.39 -0.97
N ILE A 365 8.79 -22.98 -0.74
CA ILE A 365 7.67 -23.87 -0.45
C ILE A 365 6.59 -23.64 -1.49
N GLY A 366 6.15 -24.70 -2.16
CA GLY A 366 4.93 -24.71 -2.94
C GLY A 366 3.78 -25.30 -2.13
N HIS A 367 2.58 -24.76 -2.29
CA HIS A 367 1.35 -25.34 -1.77
C HIS A 367 0.35 -25.60 -2.88
N LEU A 368 -0.22 -26.79 -2.89
CA LEU A 368 -1.38 -27.15 -3.70
C LEU A 368 -2.25 -28.16 -2.97
N SER A 369 -3.44 -28.40 -3.51
CA SER A 369 -4.39 -29.34 -2.92
C SER A 369 -5.32 -29.93 -3.96
N THR A 370 -5.78 -31.15 -3.69
CA THR A 370 -6.73 -31.86 -4.57
C THR A 370 -8.18 -31.73 -4.12
N HIS A 371 -8.47 -30.73 -3.29
CA HIS A 371 -9.81 -30.46 -2.81
C HIS A 371 -10.70 -29.88 -3.91
N THR A 372 -12.00 -30.12 -3.78
CA THR A 372 -13.03 -29.51 -4.62
C THR A 372 -13.13 -28.02 -4.28
N LEU A 373 -12.89 -27.17 -5.28
CA LEU A 373 -12.91 -25.71 -5.17
C LEU A 373 -14.32 -25.15 -5.43
N ILE A 374 -15.07 -25.79 -6.32
CA ILE A 374 -16.43 -25.40 -6.72
C ILE A 374 -17.37 -26.61 -6.57
N PRO A 375 -17.89 -26.88 -5.36
CA PRO A 375 -18.65 -28.10 -5.09
C PRO A 375 -19.97 -28.18 -5.86
N GLU A 376 -20.53 -27.05 -6.29
CA GLU A 376 -21.83 -27.00 -6.95
C GLU A 376 -21.79 -27.49 -8.41
N VAL A 377 -20.65 -27.33 -9.10
CA VAL A 377 -20.54 -27.58 -10.55
C VAL A 377 -19.19 -28.22 -10.90
N ALA A 378 -19.17 -29.54 -10.99
CA ALA A 378 -17.95 -30.33 -11.27
C ALA A 378 -17.17 -29.89 -12.52
N GLY A 379 -17.86 -29.43 -13.57
CA GLY A 379 -17.20 -28.92 -14.78
C GLY A 379 -16.44 -27.60 -14.55
N LEU A 380 -17.02 -26.69 -13.76
CA LEU A 380 -16.35 -25.42 -13.40
C LEU A 380 -15.19 -25.66 -12.44
N ASP A 381 -15.37 -26.58 -11.50
CA ASP A 381 -14.36 -27.03 -10.55
C ASP A 381 -13.12 -27.60 -11.27
N GLN A 382 -13.34 -28.47 -12.26
CA GLN A 382 -12.26 -28.99 -13.10
C GLN A 382 -11.55 -27.89 -13.86
N TRP A 383 -12.30 -26.97 -14.47
CA TRP A 383 -11.72 -25.85 -15.23
C TRP A 383 -10.88 -24.92 -14.33
N MET A 384 -11.37 -24.57 -13.14
CA MET A 384 -10.62 -23.77 -12.17
C MET A 384 -9.30 -24.43 -11.81
N ARG A 385 -9.31 -25.74 -11.56
CA ARG A 385 -8.12 -26.50 -11.25
C ARG A 385 -7.12 -26.57 -12.40
N ASP A 386 -7.60 -26.77 -13.62
CA ASP A 386 -6.74 -26.82 -14.81
C ASP A 386 -6.04 -25.47 -15.01
N ASP A 387 -6.74 -24.35 -14.83
CA ASP A 387 -6.14 -23.00 -14.86
C ASP A 387 -5.07 -22.83 -13.78
N LEU A 388 -5.36 -23.23 -12.54
CA LEU A 388 -4.42 -23.14 -11.42
C LEU A 388 -3.19 -24.03 -11.65
N PHE A 389 -3.37 -25.22 -12.22
CA PHE A 389 -2.29 -26.13 -12.59
C PHE A 389 -1.38 -25.52 -13.65
N ASN A 390 -1.97 -24.98 -14.72
CA ASN A 390 -1.21 -24.34 -15.78
C ASN A 390 -0.42 -23.13 -15.26
N MET A 391 -1.04 -22.29 -14.43
CA MET A 391 -0.34 -21.15 -13.84
C MET A 391 0.75 -21.59 -12.86
N MET A 392 0.44 -22.43 -11.86
CA MET A 392 1.34 -22.62 -10.72
C MET A 392 2.35 -23.75 -10.89
N ILE A 393 2.04 -24.74 -11.73
CA ILE A 393 2.87 -25.94 -11.90
C ILE A 393 3.69 -25.86 -13.19
N GLU A 394 3.08 -25.51 -14.32
CA GLU A 394 3.84 -25.40 -15.58
C GLU A 394 4.87 -24.27 -15.54
N ASN A 395 4.65 -23.23 -14.71
CA ASN A 395 5.56 -22.09 -14.50
C ASN A 395 6.37 -22.17 -13.20
N MET A 396 6.50 -23.36 -12.61
CA MET A 396 7.17 -23.57 -11.33
C MET A 396 8.64 -23.12 -11.31
N ASN A 397 9.40 -23.39 -12.37
CA ASN A 397 10.82 -22.97 -12.45
C ASN A 397 10.96 -21.44 -12.41
N TYR A 398 10.10 -20.71 -13.11
CA TYR A 398 10.09 -19.24 -13.07
C TYR A 398 9.77 -18.74 -11.65
N SER A 399 8.88 -19.44 -10.95
CA SER A 399 8.49 -19.09 -9.59
C SER A 399 9.66 -19.22 -8.62
N ILE A 400 10.35 -20.36 -8.63
CA ILE A 400 11.53 -20.58 -7.79
C ILE A 400 12.64 -19.59 -8.13
N ASN A 401 12.90 -19.36 -9.43
CA ASN A 401 13.94 -18.43 -9.87
C ASN A 401 13.69 -17.01 -9.34
N ALA A 402 12.44 -16.52 -9.40
CA ALA A 402 12.11 -15.21 -8.89
C ALA A 402 12.24 -15.12 -7.36
N LEU A 403 11.81 -16.16 -6.62
CA LEU A 403 11.98 -16.19 -5.16
C LEU A 403 13.46 -16.20 -4.74
N GLU A 404 14.32 -16.86 -5.51
CA GLU A 404 15.77 -16.94 -5.27
C GLU A 404 16.48 -15.60 -5.49
N HIS A 405 16.12 -14.86 -6.55
CA HIS A 405 16.84 -13.66 -6.96
C HIS A 405 16.23 -12.36 -6.44
N CYS A 406 14.95 -12.35 -6.04
CA CYS A 406 14.29 -11.18 -5.47
C CYS A 406 14.17 -11.32 -3.96
N SER A 407 15.04 -10.65 -3.20
CA SER A 407 15.10 -10.76 -1.74
C SER A 407 13.80 -10.34 -1.05
N ASN A 408 13.16 -9.28 -1.54
CA ASN A 408 11.88 -8.75 -1.06
C ASN A 408 10.65 -9.49 -1.58
N LEU A 409 10.80 -10.46 -2.49
CA LEU A 409 9.68 -11.28 -2.97
C LEU A 409 9.44 -12.44 -2.00
N GLY A 410 8.24 -12.53 -1.44
CA GLY A 410 7.88 -13.60 -0.51
C GLY A 410 6.78 -14.53 -1.02
N LEU A 411 6.00 -14.10 -2.01
CA LEU A 411 4.88 -14.86 -2.56
C LEU A 411 4.87 -14.82 -4.09
N ILE A 412 4.44 -15.92 -4.69
CA ILE A 412 4.04 -16.01 -6.09
C ILE A 412 2.69 -16.69 -6.14
N ILE A 413 1.73 -16.02 -6.76
CA ILE A 413 0.32 -16.39 -6.74
C ILE A 413 -0.22 -16.52 -8.18
N PRO A 414 -1.28 -17.29 -8.41
CA PRO A 414 -1.94 -17.34 -9.70
C PRO A 414 -2.67 -16.02 -9.97
N ASP A 415 -2.78 -15.64 -11.24
CA ASP A 415 -3.75 -14.64 -11.69
C ASP A 415 -5.19 -15.16 -11.55
N LEU A 416 -6.17 -14.31 -11.87
CA LEU A 416 -7.59 -14.62 -11.79
C LEU A 416 -7.95 -15.82 -12.69
N PRO A 417 -8.37 -16.97 -12.13
CA PRO A 417 -8.76 -18.13 -12.93
C PRO A 417 -9.94 -17.78 -13.86
N SER A 418 -10.02 -18.42 -15.02
CA SER A 418 -10.97 -18.06 -16.07
C SER A 418 -12.42 -18.14 -15.59
N VAL A 419 -12.79 -19.10 -14.75
CA VAL A 419 -14.14 -19.20 -14.17
C VAL A 419 -14.51 -18.00 -13.31
N VAL A 420 -13.54 -17.42 -12.60
CA VAL A 420 -13.72 -16.23 -11.76
C VAL A 420 -13.72 -14.99 -12.61
N ARG A 421 -12.76 -14.90 -13.55
CA ARG A 421 -12.70 -13.83 -14.55
C ARG A 421 -13.95 -13.77 -15.40
N ASN A 422 -14.60 -14.91 -15.67
CA ASN A 422 -15.88 -15.05 -16.36
C ASN A 422 -17.09 -14.93 -15.43
N GLY A 423 -16.91 -14.66 -14.14
CA GLY A 423 -17.99 -14.36 -13.20
C GLY A 423 -18.93 -15.54 -12.95
N LEU A 424 -18.47 -16.75 -13.26
CA LEU A 424 -19.17 -18.00 -13.01
C LEU A 424 -18.93 -18.49 -11.58
N PHE A 425 -17.92 -17.92 -10.91
CA PHE A 425 -17.63 -18.15 -9.50
C PHE A 425 -17.27 -16.82 -8.82
N TYR A 426 -17.97 -16.50 -7.74
CA TYR A 426 -17.65 -15.35 -6.90
C TYR A 426 -17.94 -15.67 -5.44
N GLN A 427 -17.01 -15.32 -4.57
CA GLN A 427 -17.20 -15.41 -3.13
C GLN A 427 -16.85 -14.06 -2.52
N LYS A 428 -17.82 -13.50 -1.82
CA LYS A 428 -17.67 -12.21 -1.17
C LYS A 428 -16.65 -12.36 -0.03
N PRO A 429 -15.58 -11.53 0.01
CA PRO A 429 -14.62 -11.56 1.11
C PRO A 429 -15.29 -11.29 2.46
N LEU A 430 -14.93 -12.08 3.48
CA LEU A 430 -15.40 -11.93 4.86
C LEU A 430 -14.53 -10.92 5.62
N LYS A 431 -14.60 -9.66 5.20
CA LYS A 431 -13.69 -8.58 5.64
C LYS A 431 -13.64 -8.37 7.16
N GLU A 432 -14.77 -8.48 7.86
CA GLU A 432 -14.81 -8.36 9.32
C GLU A 432 -14.06 -9.50 10.02
N GLU A 433 -14.17 -10.71 9.51
CA GLU A 433 -13.45 -11.87 10.02
C GLU A 433 -11.96 -11.79 9.70
N MET A 434 -11.62 -11.25 8.52
CA MET A 434 -10.23 -10.93 8.17
C MET A 434 -9.62 -9.92 9.14
N GLU A 435 -10.34 -8.87 9.53
CA GLU A 435 -9.87 -7.90 10.54
C GLU A 435 -9.66 -8.52 11.92
N LYS A 436 -10.52 -9.46 12.33
CA LYS A 436 -10.33 -10.20 13.58
C LYS A 436 -9.04 -11.02 13.54
N LEU A 437 -8.80 -11.75 12.45
CA LEU A 437 -7.57 -12.53 12.30
C LEU A 437 -6.34 -11.62 12.18
N TRP A 438 -6.40 -10.52 11.44
CA TRP A 438 -5.32 -9.53 11.36
C TRP A 438 -4.86 -9.04 12.74
N LYS A 439 -5.82 -8.73 13.62
CA LYS A 439 -5.54 -8.34 15.01
C LYS A 439 -4.97 -9.50 15.83
N LEU A 440 -5.52 -10.71 15.67
CA LEU A 440 -5.02 -11.91 16.36
C LEU A 440 -3.55 -12.20 16.00
N LEU A 441 -3.17 -12.00 14.74
CA LEU A 441 -1.80 -12.17 14.25
C LEU A 441 -0.83 -11.08 14.73
N SER A 442 -1.33 -10.04 15.43
CA SER A 442 -0.53 -8.90 15.89
C SER A 442 0.25 -8.24 14.76
N CYS A 443 -0.37 -8.12 13.58
CA CYS A 443 0.22 -7.44 12.44
C CYS A 443 0.51 -5.97 12.77
N ARG A 444 1.68 -5.49 12.35
CA ARG A 444 2.21 -4.16 12.63
C ARG A 444 1.61 -3.11 11.73
N LYS A 445 1.34 -3.46 10.46
CA LYS A 445 0.76 -2.54 9.49
C LYS A 445 -0.73 -2.32 9.77
N SER A 446 -1.18 -1.08 9.60
CA SER A 446 -2.59 -0.72 9.72
C SER A 446 -3.28 -0.91 8.38
N PHE A 447 -4.31 -1.76 8.32
CA PHE A 447 -5.12 -1.96 7.13
C PHE A 447 -6.58 -2.15 7.51
N LYS A 448 -7.50 -1.51 6.77
CA LYS A 448 -8.95 -1.62 6.99
C LYS A 448 -9.56 -2.41 5.84
N PHE A 449 -9.82 -3.69 6.06
CA PHE A 449 -10.36 -4.56 5.02
C PHE A 449 -11.78 -4.15 4.61
N THR A 450 -12.54 -3.54 5.53
CA THR A 450 -13.89 -3.02 5.23
C THR A 450 -13.89 -1.97 4.11
N ASP A 451 -12.88 -1.11 4.08
CA ASP A 451 -12.80 0.05 3.19
C ASP A 451 -12.30 -0.32 1.78
N ALA A 452 -11.58 -1.44 1.66
CA ALA A 452 -11.02 -1.90 0.38
C ALA A 452 -12.10 -2.33 -0.61
N VAL A 453 -12.14 -1.79 -1.82
CA VAL A 453 -13.15 -2.18 -2.84
C VAL A 453 -12.92 -3.62 -3.32
N THR A 454 -11.66 -3.95 -3.59
CA THR A 454 -11.19 -5.27 -4.04
C THR A 454 -10.00 -5.69 -3.19
N LEU A 455 -9.81 -7.01 -3.04
CA LEU A 455 -8.69 -7.58 -2.32
C LEU A 455 -8.01 -8.61 -3.21
N THR A 456 -6.69 -8.64 -3.20
CA THR A 456 -5.95 -9.72 -3.89
C THR A 456 -6.18 -11.04 -3.15
N ARG A 457 -6.56 -12.07 -3.91
CA ARG A 457 -6.88 -13.40 -3.39
C ARG A 457 -5.97 -14.47 -3.99
N VAL A 458 -5.48 -15.38 -3.16
CA VAL A 458 -4.70 -16.55 -3.57
C VAL A 458 -5.64 -17.74 -3.82
N TYR A 459 -6.14 -17.88 -5.06
CA TYR A 459 -7.17 -18.87 -5.38
C TYR A 459 -6.74 -20.32 -5.09
N GLY A 460 -7.60 -21.05 -4.38
CA GLY A 460 -7.38 -22.44 -3.95
C GLY A 460 -6.29 -22.59 -2.88
N GLY A 461 -5.70 -21.48 -2.42
CA GLY A 461 -4.49 -21.46 -1.60
C GLY A 461 -3.23 -21.82 -2.37
N TRP A 462 -3.27 -21.89 -3.70
CA TRP A 462 -2.13 -22.32 -4.50
C TRP A 462 -1.10 -21.21 -4.62
N MET A 463 0.12 -21.45 -4.16
CA MET A 463 1.18 -20.44 -4.14
C MET A 463 2.57 -21.05 -4.02
N TRP A 464 3.58 -20.28 -4.45
CA TRP A 464 4.97 -20.47 -4.05
C TRP A 464 5.37 -19.38 -3.06
N PHE A 465 6.15 -19.71 -2.04
CA PHE A 465 6.46 -18.76 -0.98
C PHE A 465 7.75 -19.06 -0.21
N LYS A 466 8.23 -18.03 0.49
CA LYS A 466 9.24 -18.13 1.57
C LYS A 466 8.53 -18.28 2.91
N TYR A 467 9.00 -19.17 3.77
CA TYR A 467 8.37 -19.44 5.07
C TYR A 467 8.18 -18.16 5.89
N GLU A 468 9.17 -17.28 5.89
CA GLU A 468 9.21 -16.02 6.62
C GLU A 468 8.10 -15.05 6.19
N ALA A 469 7.66 -15.13 4.93
CA ALA A 469 6.60 -14.26 4.41
C ALA A 469 5.25 -14.52 5.11
N VAL A 470 4.97 -15.76 5.49
CA VAL A 470 3.69 -16.14 6.11
C VAL A 470 3.87 -16.75 7.50
N GLU A 471 5.01 -16.52 8.14
CA GLU A 471 5.38 -17.13 9.43
C GLU A 471 4.34 -16.86 10.53
N SER A 472 3.71 -15.67 10.53
CA SER A 472 2.67 -15.32 11.49
C SER A 472 1.48 -16.30 11.44
N LEU A 473 1.13 -16.80 10.26
CA LEU A 473 0.06 -17.79 10.10
C LEU A 473 0.49 -19.17 10.64
N PHE A 474 1.74 -19.58 10.47
CA PHE A 474 2.25 -20.84 11.04
C PHE A 474 2.27 -20.85 12.57
N LYS A 475 2.45 -19.68 13.20
CA LYS A 475 2.49 -19.53 14.66
C LYS A 475 1.10 -19.32 15.29
N ALA A 476 0.08 -19.06 14.47
CA ALA A 476 -1.26 -18.74 14.94
C ALA A 476 -2.00 -19.97 15.46
N SER A 477 -2.84 -19.77 16.48
CA SER A 477 -3.80 -20.79 16.89
C SER A 477 -5.13 -20.60 16.16
N PHE A 478 -5.46 -21.55 15.28
CA PHE A 478 -6.71 -21.52 14.50
C PHE A 478 -7.89 -22.21 15.22
N LYS A 479 -7.85 -22.36 16.56
CA LYS A 479 -8.97 -22.97 17.31
C LYS A 479 -10.30 -22.26 17.08
N THR A 480 -10.26 -20.93 16.92
CA THR A 480 -11.43 -20.09 16.59
C THR A 480 -11.93 -20.29 15.16
N PHE A 481 -11.17 -20.92 14.26
CA PHE A 481 -11.59 -21.18 12.89
C PHE A 481 -12.50 -22.40 12.75
N SER A 482 -12.55 -23.25 13.78
CA SER A 482 -13.35 -24.48 13.78
C SER A 482 -14.86 -24.25 13.61
N SER A 483 -15.36 -23.04 13.89
CA SER A 483 -16.77 -22.68 13.71
C SER A 483 -17.15 -22.30 12.27
N TYR A 484 -16.18 -21.97 11.41
CA TYR A 484 -16.46 -21.64 10.01
C TYR A 484 -16.49 -22.90 9.16
N SER A 485 -17.35 -22.90 8.14
CA SER A 485 -17.31 -23.92 7.08
C SER A 485 -15.97 -23.88 6.33
N LEU A 486 -15.60 -24.98 5.68
CA LEU A 486 -14.37 -25.04 4.87
C LEU A 486 -14.30 -23.90 3.84
N GLN A 487 -15.44 -23.55 3.24
CA GLN A 487 -15.50 -22.50 2.22
C GLN A 487 -15.26 -21.10 2.79
N GLU A 488 -15.78 -20.82 3.98
CA GLU A 488 -15.54 -19.57 4.69
C GLU A 488 -14.09 -19.48 5.15
N GLN A 489 -13.50 -20.60 5.63
CA GLN A 489 -12.08 -20.68 5.96
C GLN A 489 -11.21 -20.35 4.73
N SER A 490 -11.51 -20.91 3.56
CA SER A 490 -10.79 -20.58 2.31
C SER A 490 -10.95 -19.10 1.98
N THR A 491 -12.18 -18.58 2.05
CA THR A 491 -12.44 -17.16 1.77
C THR A 491 -11.63 -16.24 2.68
N ILE A 492 -11.51 -16.54 3.97
CA ILE A 492 -10.74 -15.72 4.91
C ILE A 492 -9.24 -15.84 4.65
N LEU A 493 -8.72 -17.07 4.61
CA LEU A 493 -7.28 -17.32 4.54
C LEU A 493 -6.69 -16.91 3.18
N GLU A 494 -7.36 -17.23 2.07
CA GLU A 494 -6.88 -16.91 0.73
C GLU A 494 -6.81 -15.41 0.46
N ASN A 495 -7.72 -14.62 1.06
CA ASN A 495 -7.68 -13.16 0.95
C ASN A 495 -6.71 -12.51 1.96
N LEU A 496 -6.14 -13.26 2.91
CA LEU A 496 -5.22 -12.72 3.91
C LEU A 496 -3.75 -12.93 3.57
N LEU A 497 -3.41 -13.97 2.81
CA LEU A 497 -2.03 -14.39 2.55
C LEU A 497 -1.13 -13.25 2.06
N VAL A 498 -1.59 -12.49 1.06
CA VAL A 498 -0.84 -11.34 0.49
C VAL A 498 -0.59 -10.25 1.53
N TYR A 499 -1.58 -9.95 2.37
CA TYR A 499 -1.46 -8.91 3.39
C TYR A 499 -0.56 -9.35 4.53
N VAL A 500 -0.58 -10.63 4.91
CA VAL A 500 0.32 -11.17 5.93
C VAL A 500 1.78 -11.11 5.45
N ALA A 501 2.05 -11.46 4.20
CA ALA A 501 3.38 -11.27 3.60
C ALA A 501 3.79 -9.80 3.58
N TRP A 502 2.87 -8.92 3.22
CA TRP A 502 3.09 -7.49 3.22
C TRP A 502 3.40 -6.92 4.61
N ASP A 503 2.78 -7.41 5.69
CA ASP A 503 3.12 -7.05 7.07
C ASP A 503 4.58 -7.36 7.41
N LYS A 504 5.14 -8.41 6.80
CA LYS A 504 6.55 -8.81 6.92
C LYS A 504 7.47 -8.13 5.92
N ASN A 505 6.98 -7.11 5.21
CA ASN A 505 7.69 -6.38 4.16
C ASN A 505 8.08 -7.24 2.94
N TYR A 506 7.39 -8.37 2.75
CA TYR A 506 7.49 -9.15 1.52
C TYR A 506 6.44 -8.71 0.50
N ASP A 507 6.86 -8.63 -0.74
CA ASP A 507 6.00 -8.40 -1.90
C ASP A 507 5.56 -9.73 -2.53
N PHE A 508 4.67 -9.64 -3.51
CA PHE A 508 4.16 -10.77 -4.29
C PHE A 508 4.24 -10.51 -5.80
N GLN A 509 4.33 -11.59 -6.57
CA GLN A 509 4.20 -11.59 -8.02
C GLN A 509 3.07 -12.52 -8.48
N ILE A 510 2.56 -12.26 -9.69
CA ILE A 510 1.38 -12.89 -10.27
C ILE A 510 1.80 -13.66 -11.52
N ILE A 511 1.43 -14.94 -11.59
CA ILE A 511 1.59 -15.76 -12.80
C ILE A 511 0.33 -15.63 -13.64
N LEU A 512 0.48 -15.09 -14.85
CA LEU A 512 -0.64 -14.94 -15.78
C LEU A 512 -1.11 -16.30 -16.32
N LEU A 513 -2.40 -16.40 -16.58
CA LEU A 513 -2.97 -17.50 -17.33
C LEU A 513 -2.45 -17.44 -18.80
N SER A 514 -1.86 -18.54 -19.28
CA SER A 514 -1.20 -18.63 -20.59
C SER A 514 -2.11 -18.27 -21.78
N GLN A 515 -3.42 -18.49 -21.64
CA GLN A 515 -4.46 -18.03 -22.56
C GLN A 515 -5.03 -16.70 -22.06
N SER A 516 -4.41 -15.58 -22.43
CA SER A 516 -4.89 -14.28 -21.99
C SER A 516 -6.15 -13.86 -22.74
N PHE A 517 -7.26 -13.66 -22.02
CA PHE A 517 -8.43 -13.00 -22.60
C PHE A 517 -8.14 -11.50 -22.79
N PRO A 518 -8.67 -10.86 -23.84
CA PRO A 518 -8.49 -9.43 -24.06
C PRO A 518 -9.17 -8.62 -22.95
N SER A 519 -8.59 -7.49 -22.56
CA SER A 519 -9.16 -6.56 -21.57
C SER A 519 -10.55 -6.03 -21.95
N LEU A 520 -10.91 -6.09 -23.24
CA LEU A 520 -12.24 -5.77 -23.74
C LEU A 520 -13.34 -6.65 -23.10
N LEU A 521 -13.03 -7.91 -22.80
CA LEU A 521 -13.97 -8.81 -22.13
C LEU A 521 -14.30 -8.29 -20.73
N ASP A 522 -13.30 -7.81 -20.00
CA ASP A 522 -13.49 -7.28 -18.63
C ASP A 522 -14.34 -6.01 -18.64
N LEU A 523 -14.15 -5.13 -19.64
CA LEU A 523 -14.98 -3.94 -19.85
C LEU A 523 -16.44 -4.31 -20.17
N GLN A 524 -16.67 -5.20 -21.13
CA GLN A 524 -18.02 -5.64 -21.51
C GLN A 524 -18.78 -6.23 -20.31
N ARG A 525 -18.09 -6.97 -19.44
CA ARG A 525 -18.67 -7.54 -18.23
C ARG A 525 -19.02 -6.46 -17.21
N LEU A 526 -18.14 -5.49 -17.00
CA LEU A 526 -18.39 -4.38 -16.08
C LEU A 526 -19.63 -3.61 -16.53
N ASP A 527 -19.72 -3.28 -17.82
CA ASP A 527 -20.88 -2.58 -18.39
C ASP A 527 -22.16 -3.40 -18.23
N TYR A 528 -22.11 -4.70 -18.51
CA TYR A 528 -23.25 -5.59 -18.33
C TYR A 528 -23.72 -5.68 -16.87
N GLN A 529 -22.79 -5.73 -15.91
CA GLN A 529 -23.12 -5.70 -14.48
C GLN A 529 -23.73 -4.36 -14.06
N LEU A 530 -23.18 -3.25 -14.56
CA LEU A 530 -23.69 -1.91 -14.28
C LEU A 530 -25.11 -1.72 -14.82
N MET A 531 -25.39 -2.18 -16.06
CA MET A 531 -26.73 -2.17 -16.64
C MET A 531 -27.72 -2.92 -15.75
N LYS A 532 -27.37 -4.15 -15.32
CA LYS A 532 -28.21 -4.93 -14.40
C LYS A 532 -28.47 -4.22 -13.07
N GLN A 533 -27.45 -3.58 -12.49
CA GLN A 533 -27.61 -2.83 -11.24
C GLN A 533 -28.53 -1.60 -11.42
N GLN A 534 -28.40 -0.90 -12.55
CA GLN A 534 -29.27 0.23 -12.89
C GLN A 534 -30.73 -0.22 -13.05
N GLU A 535 -30.97 -1.33 -13.75
CA GLU A 535 -32.31 -1.93 -13.87
C GLU A 535 -32.90 -2.28 -12.50
N GLN A 536 -32.12 -2.91 -11.62
CA GLN A 536 -32.56 -3.22 -10.25
C GLN A 536 -32.88 -1.97 -9.43
N LEU A 537 -32.08 -0.90 -9.56
CA LEU A 537 -32.33 0.37 -8.88
C LEU A 537 -33.59 1.06 -9.41
N ILE A 538 -33.85 1.01 -10.71
CA ILE A 538 -35.09 1.53 -11.33
C ILE A 538 -36.30 0.76 -10.80
N HIS A 539 -36.21 -0.58 -10.76
CA HIS A 539 -37.26 -1.42 -10.19
C HIS A 539 -37.50 -1.14 -8.70
N LYS A 540 -36.44 -0.99 -7.89
CA LYS A 540 -36.56 -0.63 -6.47
C LYS A 540 -37.20 0.76 -6.30
N LYS A 541 -36.75 1.77 -7.04
CA LYS A 541 -37.32 3.13 -7.01
C LYS A 541 -38.81 3.12 -7.37
N SER A 542 -39.18 2.39 -8.43
CA SER A 542 -40.57 2.19 -8.86
C SER A 542 -41.41 1.52 -7.77
N PHE A 543 -40.87 0.49 -7.11
CA PHE A 543 -41.52 -0.20 -6.01
C PHE A 543 -41.70 0.68 -4.75
N THR A 544 -40.67 1.43 -4.33
CA THR A 544 -40.80 2.42 -3.23
C THR A 544 -41.79 3.52 -3.56
N LYS A 545 -41.85 3.99 -4.82
CA LYS A 545 -42.82 5.01 -5.25
C LYS A 545 -44.26 4.49 -5.19
N ARG A 546 -44.48 3.22 -5.58
CA ARG A 546 -45.78 2.53 -5.45
C ARG A 546 -46.17 2.29 -3.98
N LEU A 547 -45.24 1.90 -3.12
CA LEU A 547 -45.49 1.75 -1.68
C LEU A 547 -45.80 3.09 -1.00
N ALA A 548 -45.09 4.16 -1.33
CA ALA A 548 -45.37 5.50 -0.80
C ALA A 548 -46.77 5.99 -1.19
N SER A 549 -47.21 5.73 -2.45
CA SER A 549 -48.58 6.03 -2.88
C SER A 549 -49.65 5.18 -2.18
N PHE A 550 -49.30 3.97 -1.70
CA PHE A 550 -50.22 3.07 -1.01
C PHE A 550 -50.41 3.43 0.48
N PHE A 551 -49.40 4.04 1.11
CA PHE A 551 -49.44 4.47 2.52
C PHE A 551 -49.75 5.97 2.72
N GLY A 552 -50.13 6.70 1.65
CA GLY A 552 -50.59 8.09 1.75
C GLY A 552 -49.54 9.09 2.27
N LYS A 553 -48.25 8.76 2.21
CA LYS A 553 -47.16 9.71 2.49
C LYS A 553 -46.56 10.16 1.17
N GLU A 554 -46.82 11.39 0.79
CA GLU A 554 -46.09 12.03 -0.32
C GLU A 554 -44.60 12.08 0.02
N VAL A 555 -43.76 11.69 -0.95
CA VAL A 555 -42.28 11.75 -0.90
C VAL A 555 -41.82 13.08 -1.43
#